data_AF-A0A067SQ01-F1
#
_entry.id   AF-A0A067SQ01-F1
#
_cell.length_a   1.000
_cell.length_b   1.000
_cell.length_c   1.000
_cell.angle_alpha   90.00
_cell.angle_beta   90.00
_cell.angle_gamma   90.00
#
_symmetry.space_group_name_H-M   'P 1'
#
loop_
_entity.id
_entity.type
_entity.pdbx_description
1 polymer ?
#
loop_
_entity_poly.entity_id
_entity_poly.type
_entity_poly.pdbx_seq_one_letter_code
_entity_poly.pdbx_strand_id
1 'polypeptide(L)'
;MSVVAQFLQGVNIAGAPPSKDQLASAHNTLKDALEKDVNLRQRIRQDLADLGSNAVRVQENFSTVQGVVNELDGRDMLQNNEKFGARWEELHRRYSVALGQSKASITELHNKIHEFVYVLLPMVESDDPNMQAIRMKRLEDYVEIIMAFHEPAEQRGNEFLYLKQDVVAFHGNLDTALPNSDNQLHNQRDSLNSDISNREREIADLRRQYDQCRDDDNIFSFFAELVTNDNENRRNDINRQIQGKMDQINGNRQQLDRLEGNEECMHRIMELLKNHTSWFDETTQKLSGMEGIWRMLTSDATALQTRLKGMEKEDDSDMFDLRARSVRPVYEALESALEAYISAVDPKRQNWADGVPAITVAGKKRGTVYTAAYPYYHDQTQPVCVVTPFRSGSLLPRPTYLCKSEAHFVSYIKTLLGYSRQANFWRQGRSPEAKEETEV
;
A
#
# COMPACT_ATOMS: atom_id res chain seq x y z
N MET A 1 0.16 22.63 23.32
CA MET A 1 0.15 23.61 22.23
C MET A 1 1.57 23.75 21.70
N SER A 2 1.78 23.63 20.39
CA SER A 2 3.12 23.74 19.78
C SER A 2 3.74 25.11 20.07
N VAL A 3 5.06 25.17 20.30
CA VAL A 3 5.82 26.43 20.39
C VAL A 3 5.60 27.27 19.12
N VAL A 4 5.42 26.61 17.97
CA VAL A 4 5.04 27.25 16.70
C VAL A 4 3.67 27.89 16.81
N ALA A 5 2.68 27.26 17.46
CA ALA A 5 1.35 27.83 17.66
C ALA A 5 1.34 29.03 18.62
N GLN A 6 2.16 29.00 19.68
CA GLN A 6 2.35 30.15 20.59
C GLN A 6 3.10 31.30 19.90
N PHE A 7 4.10 31.00 19.07
CA PHE A 7 4.78 31.97 18.22
C PHE A 7 3.83 32.58 17.18
N LEU A 8 3.04 31.75 16.50
CA LEU A 8 2.02 32.17 15.54
C LEU A 8 0.97 33.06 16.20
N GLN A 9 0.57 32.79 17.45
CA GLN A 9 -0.33 33.65 18.22
C GLN A 9 0.31 34.99 18.65
N GLY A 10 1.60 35.00 18.98
CA GLY A 10 2.32 36.22 19.38
C GLY A 10 2.52 37.24 18.24
N VAL A 11 2.54 36.76 16.99
CA VAL A 11 2.62 37.62 15.79
C VAL A 11 1.22 38.03 15.29
N ASN A 12 0.16 37.35 15.74
CA ASN A 12 -1.24 37.59 15.33
C ASN A 12 -2.01 38.53 16.28
N ILE A 13 -1.41 39.65 16.71
CA ILE A 13 -2.18 40.69 17.40
C ILE A 13 -2.84 41.59 16.33
N ALA A 14 -4.08 41.23 15.99
CA ALA A 14 -5.16 42.11 15.55
C ALA A 14 -4.77 43.31 14.66
N GLY A 15 -4.80 43.11 13.34
CA GLY A 15 -5.15 44.15 12.35
C GLY A 15 -4.15 45.29 12.09
N ALA A 16 -3.14 45.49 12.93
CA ALA A 16 -2.08 46.47 12.71
C ALA A 16 -0.71 45.78 12.53
N PRO A 17 0.16 46.26 11.62
CA PRO A 17 1.49 45.69 11.47
C PRO A 17 2.30 45.85 12.77
N PRO A 18 3.00 44.80 13.25
CA PRO A 18 3.80 44.85 14.46
C PRO A 18 4.92 45.88 14.35
N SER A 19 5.25 46.56 15.45
CA SER A 19 6.35 47.52 15.51
C SER A 19 7.72 46.87 15.28
N LYS A 20 8.71 47.65 14.85
CA LYS A 20 10.11 47.20 14.63
C LYS A 20 10.69 46.47 15.84
N ASP A 21 10.45 46.98 17.05
CA ASP A 21 10.92 46.37 18.30
C ASP A 21 10.20 45.04 18.60
N GLN A 22 8.91 44.94 18.28
CA GLN A 22 8.15 43.69 18.44
C GLN A 22 8.62 42.63 17.44
N LEU A 23 8.87 43.02 16.18
CA LEU A 23 9.42 42.13 15.17
C LEU A 23 10.86 41.70 15.52
N ALA A 24 11.69 42.61 16.01
CA ALA A 24 13.07 42.29 16.41
C ALA A 24 13.09 41.39 17.64
N SER A 25 12.24 41.66 18.64
CA SER A 25 12.09 40.81 19.82
C SER A 25 11.55 39.43 19.47
N ALA A 26 10.52 39.35 18.61
CA ALA A 26 9.96 38.08 18.14
C ALA A 26 10.96 37.31 17.28
N HIS A 27 11.72 38.00 16.43
CA HIS A 27 12.79 37.42 15.62
C HIS A 27 13.88 36.82 16.51
N ASN A 28 14.41 37.60 17.45
CA ASN A 28 15.45 37.13 18.37
C ASN A 28 14.93 35.99 19.25
N THR A 29 13.66 36.03 19.68
CA THR A 29 13.04 34.94 20.46
C THR A 29 12.85 33.67 19.65
N LEU A 30 12.40 33.78 18.39
CA LEU A 30 12.24 32.63 17.49
C LEU A 30 13.59 32.06 17.07
N LYS A 31 14.54 32.94 16.72
CA LYS A 31 15.91 32.57 16.39
C LYS A 31 16.56 31.87 17.59
N ASP A 32 16.48 32.46 18.78
CA ASP A 32 16.95 31.85 20.01
C ASP A 32 16.22 30.54 20.32
N ALA A 33 14.92 30.44 20.09
CA ALA A 33 14.19 29.19 20.27
C ALA A 33 14.65 28.13 19.26
N LEU A 34 14.85 28.48 17.99
CA LEU A 34 15.29 27.54 16.94
C LEU A 34 16.78 27.19 17.04
N GLU A 35 17.62 28.09 17.54
CA GLU A 35 19.06 27.89 17.75
C GLU A 35 19.37 27.23 19.09
N LYS A 36 18.67 27.59 20.17
CA LYS A 36 18.88 27.04 21.52
C LYS A 36 18.04 25.79 21.79
N ASP A 37 16.84 25.67 21.20
CA ASP A 37 16.03 24.45 21.24
C ASP A 37 16.34 23.55 20.04
N VAL A 38 17.60 23.08 20.00
CA VAL A 38 18.04 21.99 19.09
C VAL A 38 17.06 20.82 19.16
N ASN A 39 16.42 20.59 20.31
CA ASN A 39 15.44 19.54 20.49
C ASN A 39 14.12 19.78 19.74
N LEU A 40 13.76 21.02 19.37
CA LEU A 40 12.56 21.31 18.58
C LEU A 40 12.79 21.00 17.10
N ARG A 41 13.88 21.50 16.50
CA ARG A 41 14.26 21.16 15.12
C ARG A 41 14.46 19.66 14.96
N GLN A 42 15.14 19.04 15.93
CA GLN A 42 15.34 17.58 15.94
C GLN A 42 14.01 16.83 16.10
N ARG A 43 13.07 17.32 16.92
CA ARG A 43 11.72 16.72 17.03
C ARG A 43 10.95 16.77 15.71
N ILE A 44 10.87 17.93 15.07
CA ILE A 44 10.16 18.07 13.78
C ILE A 44 10.77 17.13 12.74
N ARG A 45 12.11 17.07 12.68
CA ARG A 45 12.83 16.15 11.81
C ARG A 45 12.51 14.68 12.12
N GLN A 46 12.47 14.32 13.41
CA GLN A 46 12.14 12.97 13.86
C GLN A 46 10.68 12.62 13.53
N ASP A 47 9.74 13.51 13.77
CA ASP A 47 8.31 13.29 13.49
C ASP A 47 8.07 13.00 12.00
N LEU A 48 8.76 13.72 11.10
CA LEU A 48 8.69 13.48 9.65
C LEU A 48 9.44 12.22 9.21
N ALA A 49 10.58 11.88 9.84
CA ALA A 49 11.30 10.63 9.59
C ALA A 49 10.52 9.39 10.05
N ASP A 50 9.89 9.47 11.23
CA ASP A 50 9.00 8.47 11.77
C ASP A 50 7.82 8.27 10.82
N LEU A 51 7.36 9.32 10.14
CA LEU A 51 6.31 9.21 9.14
C LEU A 51 6.74 8.49 7.85
N GLY A 52 7.97 8.71 7.37
CA GLY A 52 8.48 7.89 6.28
C GLY A 52 8.62 6.43 6.68
N SER A 53 9.02 6.16 7.93
CA SER A 53 9.02 4.80 8.50
C SER A 53 7.61 4.20 8.60
N ASN A 54 6.61 5.04 8.89
CA ASN A 54 5.21 4.63 8.87
C ASN A 54 4.75 4.20 7.47
N ALA A 55 5.26 4.80 6.40
CA ALA A 55 4.93 4.41 5.04
C ALA A 55 5.37 2.98 4.70
N VAL A 56 6.55 2.58 5.19
CA VAL A 56 7.06 1.21 5.07
C VAL A 56 6.17 0.24 5.83
N ARG A 57 5.78 0.57 7.06
CA ARG A 57 4.87 -0.29 7.85
C ARG A 57 3.49 -0.45 7.22
N VAL A 58 2.91 0.61 6.66
CA VAL A 58 1.64 0.52 5.94
C VAL A 58 1.75 -0.43 4.74
N GLN A 59 2.86 -0.36 4.00
CA GLN A 59 3.14 -1.28 2.89
C GLN A 59 3.22 -2.75 3.35
N GLU A 60 3.88 -3.00 4.49
CA GLU A 60 3.97 -4.34 5.11
C GLU A 60 2.58 -4.83 5.53
N ASN A 61 1.79 -3.98 6.20
CA ASN A 61 0.43 -4.31 6.61
C ASN A 61 -0.47 -4.65 5.42
N PHE A 62 -0.41 -3.87 4.33
CA PHE A 62 -1.12 -4.20 3.08
C PHE A 62 -0.72 -5.59 2.56
N SER A 63 0.58 -5.88 2.51
CA SER A 63 1.09 -7.16 2.00
C SER A 63 0.66 -8.35 2.86
N THR A 64 0.69 -8.19 4.19
CA THR A 64 0.30 -9.24 5.11
C THR A 64 -1.20 -9.51 5.07
N VAL A 65 -2.03 -8.46 5.10
CA VAL A 65 -3.49 -8.61 4.98
C VAL A 65 -3.85 -9.23 3.63
N GLN A 66 -3.19 -8.85 2.53
CA GLN A 66 -3.41 -9.45 1.20
C GLN A 66 -3.24 -10.97 1.22
N GLY A 67 -2.20 -11.47 1.89
CA GLY A 67 -1.98 -12.92 2.03
C GLY A 67 -3.14 -13.61 2.72
N VAL A 68 -3.66 -13.02 3.81
CA VAL A 68 -4.78 -13.58 4.58
C VAL A 68 -6.08 -13.56 3.76
N VAL A 69 -6.41 -12.45 3.10
CA VAL A 69 -7.66 -12.36 2.32
C VAL A 69 -7.61 -13.18 1.03
N ASN A 70 -6.43 -13.39 0.44
CA ASN A 70 -6.29 -14.29 -0.71
C ASN A 70 -6.49 -15.76 -0.31
N GLU A 71 -6.04 -16.17 0.89
CA GLU A 71 -6.30 -17.50 1.42
C GLU A 71 -7.80 -17.72 1.65
N LEU A 72 -8.48 -16.72 2.20
CA LEU A 72 -9.94 -16.70 2.37
C LEU A 72 -10.67 -16.85 1.03
N ASP A 73 -10.33 -16.00 0.06
CA ASP A 73 -10.93 -15.99 -1.27
C ASP A 73 -10.68 -17.29 -2.03
N GLY A 74 -9.50 -17.90 -1.90
CA GLY A 74 -9.12 -19.12 -2.62
C GLY A 74 -9.90 -20.37 -2.21
N ARG A 75 -10.63 -20.32 -1.09
CA ARG A 75 -11.42 -21.45 -0.57
C ARG A 75 -12.92 -21.31 -0.81
N ASP A 76 -13.37 -20.20 -1.41
CA ASP A 76 -14.79 -19.93 -1.70
C ASP A 76 -15.71 -20.08 -0.46
N MET A 77 -15.20 -19.70 0.72
CA MET A 77 -15.92 -19.86 2.01
C MET A 77 -16.93 -18.73 2.29
N LEU A 78 -16.93 -17.69 1.45
CA LEU A 78 -17.72 -16.48 1.65
C LEU A 78 -19.07 -16.56 0.97
N GLN A 79 -20.08 -15.95 1.61
CA GLN A 79 -21.41 -15.82 1.04
C GLN A 79 -21.36 -15.06 -0.29
N ASN A 80 -22.23 -15.46 -1.22
CA ASN A 80 -22.39 -14.82 -2.53
C ASN A 80 -21.12 -14.77 -3.40
N ASN A 81 -20.12 -15.60 -3.11
CA ASN A 81 -18.80 -15.55 -3.75
C ASN A 81 -18.15 -14.16 -3.63
N GLU A 82 -18.38 -13.45 -2.52
CA GLU A 82 -17.67 -12.20 -2.27
C GLU A 82 -16.16 -12.45 -2.25
N LYS A 83 -15.40 -11.54 -2.87
CA LYS A 83 -13.94 -11.59 -2.98
C LYS A 83 -13.34 -10.34 -2.35
N PHE A 84 -12.60 -10.51 -1.27
CA PHE A 84 -11.95 -9.40 -0.56
C PHE A 84 -10.55 -9.11 -1.11
N GLY A 85 -9.88 -10.10 -1.69
CA GLY A 85 -8.52 -10.00 -2.22
C GLY A 85 -8.38 -8.91 -3.27
N ALA A 86 -9.27 -8.87 -4.26
CA ALA A 86 -9.24 -7.85 -5.32
C ALA A 86 -9.54 -6.44 -4.78
N ARG A 87 -10.44 -6.33 -3.80
CA ARG A 87 -10.78 -5.05 -3.16
C ARG A 87 -9.60 -4.51 -2.36
N TRP A 88 -8.93 -5.37 -1.59
CA TRP A 88 -7.75 -5.00 -0.82
C TRP A 88 -6.56 -4.63 -1.72
N GLU A 89 -6.36 -5.38 -2.79
CA GLU A 89 -5.31 -5.11 -3.79
C GLU A 89 -5.50 -3.72 -4.42
N GLU A 90 -6.73 -3.34 -4.73
CA GLU A 90 -7.03 -2.01 -5.25
C GLU A 90 -6.72 -0.90 -4.23
N LEU A 91 -7.02 -1.11 -2.94
CA LEU A 91 -6.63 -0.17 -1.88
C LEU A 91 -5.10 -0.05 -1.79
N HIS A 92 -4.39 -1.18 -1.86
CA HIS A 92 -2.94 -1.20 -1.84
C HIS A 92 -2.32 -0.47 -3.03
N ARG A 93 -2.90 -0.66 -4.22
CA ARG A 93 -2.50 0.04 -5.44
C ARG A 93 -2.71 1.55 -5.31
N ARG A 94 -3.88 1.98 -4.83
CA ARG A 94 -4.19 3.40 -4.58
C ARG A 94 -3.22 4.01 -3.57
N TYR A 95 -2.92 3.29 -2.48
CA TYR A 95 -1.90 3.70 -1.51
C TYR A 95 -0.54 3.92 -2.18
N SER A 96 -0.07 2.95 -2.96
CA SER A 96 1.23 3.01 -3.63
C SER A 96 1.33 4.21 -4.58
N VAL A 97 0.25 4.49 -5.33
CA VAL A 97 0.17 5.66 -6.21
C VAL A 97 0.19 6.96 -5.42
N ALA A 98 -0.65 7.08 -4.38
CA ALA A 98 -0.74 8.27 -3.54
C ALA A 98 0.60 8.56 -2.83
N LEU A 99 1.28 7.54 -2.33
CA LEU A 99 2.60 7.66 -1.72
C LEU A 99 3.65 8.14 -2.74
N GLY A 100 3.66 7.56 -3.95
CA GLY A 100 4.56 7.96 -5.02
C GLY A 100 4.37 9.42 -5.44
N GLN A 101 3.11 9.85 -5.59
CA GLN A 101 2.78 11.23 -5.92
C GLN A 101 3.10 12.19 -4.76
N SER A 102 2.81 11.79 -3.52
CA SER A 102 3.16 12.54 -2.32
C SER A 102 4.66 12.78 -2.23
N LYS A 103 5.48 11.76 -2.48
CA LYS A 103 6.93 11.87 -2.52
C LYS A 103 7.41 12.84 -3.59
N ALA A 104 6.86 12.75 -4.81
CA ALA A 104 7.22 13.65 -5.91
C ALA A 104 6.92 15.12 -5.55
N SER A 105 5.71 15.39 -5.05
CA SER A 105 5.30 16.73 -4.62
C SER A 105 6.15 17.26 -3.46
N ILE A 106 6.48 16.43 -2.46
CA ILE A 106 7.35 16.84 -1.36
C ILE A 106 8.78 17.12 -1.84
N THR A 107 9.29 16.35 -2.81
CA THR A 107 10.61 16.58 -3.40
C THR A 107 10.65 17.91 -4.15
N GLU A 108 9.59 18.22 -4.90
CA GLU A 108 9.46 19.51 -5.58
C GLU A 108 9.42 20.67 -4.58
N LEU A 109 8.57 20.58 -3.55
CA LEU A 109 8.48 21.59 -2.50
C LEU A 109 9.83 21.78 -1.78
N HIS A 110 10.52 20.68 -1.44
CA HIS A 110 11.85 20.72 -0.85
C HIS A 110 12.82 21.52 -1.73
N ASN A 111 12.88 21.22 -3.04
CA ASN A 111 13.77 21.93 -3.96
C ASN A 111 13.43 23.43 -4.06
N LYS A 112 12.14 23.78 -4.04
CA LYS A 112 11.71 25.19 -4.03
C LYS A 112 12.07 25.90 -2.75
N ILE A 113 11.93 25.25 -1.60
CA ILE A 113 12.37 25.78 -0.32
C ILE A 113 13.88 25.96 -0.31
N HIS A 114 14.65 24.98 -0.80
CA HIS A 114 16.09 25.07 -0.92
C HIS A 114 16.53 26.26 -1.78
N GLU A 115 15.92 26.42 -2.97
CA GLU A 115 16.16 27.58 -3.84
C GLU A 115 15.87 28.89 -3.12
N PHE A 116 14.78 28.95 -2.35
CA PHE A 116 14.44 30.14 -1.58
C PHE A 116 15.47 30.45 -0.50
N VAL A 117 15.88 29.47 0.29
CA VAL A 117 16.80 29.65 1.42
C VAL A 117 18.21 30.03 0.97
N TYR A 118 18.72 29.38 -0.09
CA TYR A 118 20.13 29.50 -0.48
C TYR A 118 20.37 30.38 -1.70
N VAL A 119 19.33 30.75 -2.45
CA VAL A 119 19.46 31.61 -3.63
C VAL A 119 18.67 32.90 -3.45
N LEU A 120 17.37 32.82 -3.17
CA LEU A 120 16.52 34.00 -3.11
C LEU A 120 16.77 34.84 -1.86
N LEU A 121 16.79 34.26 -0.67
CA LEU A 121 17.02 35.01 0.57
C LEU A 121 18.36 35.76 0.59
N PRO A 122 19.52 35.16 0.21
CA PRO A 122 20.77 35.92 0.11
C PRO A 122 20.71 37.05 -0.91
N MET A 123 19.97 36.87 -2.00
CA MET A 123 19.76 37.92 -3.00
C MET A 123 18.88 39.04 -2.45
N VAL A 124 17.84 38.70 -1.69
CA VAL A 124 16.93 39.63 -1.01
C VAL A 124 17.67 40.45 0.05
N GLU A 125 18.54 39.81 0.84
CA GLU A 125 19.37 40.38 1.92
C GLU A 125 20.59 41.18 1.43
N SER A 126 20.85 41.25 0.12
CA SER A 126 21.99 42.00 -0.43
C SER A 126 21.77 43.52 -0.32
N ASP A 127 22.80 44.35 -0.21
CA ASP A 127 22.63 45.81 -0.20
C ASP A 127 22.65 46.45 -1.62
N ASP A 128 22.73 45.65 -2.70
CA ASP A 128 22.83 46.18 -4.07
C ASP A 128 21.53 46.91 -4.52
N PRO A 129 21.55 48.24 -4.70
CA PRO A 129 20.36 49.02 -5.08
C PRO A 129 19.82 48.65 -6.46
N ASN A 130 20.68 48.19 -7.38
CA ASN A 130 20.28 47.81 -8.73
C ASN A 130 19.47 46.51 -8.77
N MET A 131 19.49 45.75 -7.68
CA MET A 131 18.82 44.46 -7.58
C MET A 131 17.41 44.55 -6.99
N GLN A 132 16.98 45.72 -6.48
CA GLN A 132 15.70 45.87 -5.77
C GLN A 132 14.49 45.40 -6.59
N ALA A 133 14.34 45.89 -7.83
CA ALA A 133 13.24 45.48 -8.70
C ALA A 133 13.29 43.99 -9.08
N ILE A 134 14.49 43.44 -9.23
CA ILE A 134 14.70 42.03 -9.57
C ILE A 134 14.33 41.14 -8.37
N ARG A 135 14.69 41.55 -7.15
CA ARG A 135 14.37 40.82 -5.91
C ARG A 135 12.87 40.75 -5.66
N MET A 136 12.17 41.88 -5.78
CA MET A 136 10.72 41.93 -5.55
C MET A 136 9.98 41.02 -6.53
N LYS A 137 10.32 41.11 -7.82
CA LYS A 137 9.78 40.21 -8.83
C LYS A 137 10.06 38.73 -8.54
N ARG A 138 11.29 38.39 -8.14
CA ARG A 138 11.63 36.99 -7.78
C ARG A 138 10.91 36.50 -6.53
N LEU A 139 10.64 37.39 -5.57
CA LEU A 139 9.87 37.07 -4.38
C LEU A 139 8.40 36.84 -4.73
N GLU A 140 7.82 37.68 -5.59
CA GLU A 140 6.48 37.49 -6.15
C GLU A 140 6.36 36.16 -6.90
N ASP A 141 7.28 35.88 -7.83
CA ASP A 141 7.33 34.61 -8.58
C ASP A 141 7.37 33.40 -7.61
N TYR A 142 8.14 33.51 -6.54
CA TYR A 142 8.23 32.46 -5.53
C TYR A 142 6.94 32.29 -4.71
N VAL A 143 6.30 33.39 -4.33
CA VAL A 143 4.99 33.38 -3.65
C VAL A 143 3.94 32.70 -4.52
N GLU A 144 3.92 32.98 -5.82
CA GLU A 144 3.02 32.33 -6.77
C GLU A 144 3.28 30.81 -6.86
N ILE A 145 4.55 30.39 -6.90
CA ILE A 145 4.91 28.96 -6.91
C ILE A 145 4.42 28.25 -5.64
N ILE A 146 4.65 28.83 -4.46
CA ILE A 146 4.18 28.25 -3.20
C ILE A 146 2.65 28.21 -3.13
N MET A 147 1.97 29.19 -3.71
CA MET A 147 0.51 29.19 -3.80
C MET A 147 -0.04 28.13 -4.74
N ALA A 148 0.61 27.92 -5.88
CA ALA A 148 0.24 26.85 -6.79
C ALA A 148 0.37 25.45 -6.15
N PHE A 149 1.15 25.32 -5.07
CA PHE A 149 1.29 24.08 -4.32
C PHE A 149 0.11 23.78 -3.38
N HIS A 150 -0.75 24.77 -3.07
CA HIS A 150 -1.82 24.63 -2.08
C HIS A 150 -2.87 23.59 -2.48
N GLU A 151 -3.42 23.71 -3.70
CA GLU A 151 -4.43 22.79 -4.23
C GLU A 151 -3.88 21.35 -4.38
N PRO A 152 -2.69 21.13 -4.97
CA PRO A 152 -2.06 19.81 -4.96
C PRO A 152 -1.86 19.24 -3.56
N ALA A 153 -1.43 20.06 -2.59
CA ALA A 153 -1.23 19.61 -1.21
C ALA A 153 -2.55 19.17 -0.55
N GLU A 154 -3.61 19.95 -0.72
CA GLU A 154 -4.94 19.61 -0.23
C GLU A 154 -5.47 18.32 -0.88
N GLN A 155 -5.32 18.18 -2.20
CA GLN A 155 -5.68 16.97 -2.92
C GLN A 155 -4.96 15.74 -2.36
N ARG A 156 -3.65 15.82 -2.13
CA ARG A 156 -2.85 14.72 -1.54
C ARG A 156 -3.33 14.37 -0.13
N GLY A 157 -3.63 15.37 0.69
CA GLY A 157 -4.21 15.15 2.02
C GLY A 157 -5.54 14.39 1.95
N ASN A 158 -6.41 14.79 1.01
CA ASN A 158 -7.71 14.15 0.80
C ASN A 158 -7.59 12.71 0.28
N GLU A 159 -6.61 12.41 -0.58
CA GLU A 159 -6.36 11.04 -1.06
C GLU A 159 -6.06 10.07 0.10
N PHE A 160 -5.23 10.47 1.07
CA PHE A 160 -4.95 9.66 2.26
C PHE A 160 -6.16 9.56 3.20
N LEU A 161 -6.96 10.63 3.32
CA LEU A 161 -8.21 10.61 4.07
C LEU A 161 -9.20 9.58 3.50
N TYR A 162 -9.44 9.62 2.18
CA TYR A 162 -10.36 8.68 1.52
C TYR A 162 -9.85 7.24 1.61
N LEU A 163 -8.55 7.04 1.40
CA LEU A 163 -7.95 5.71 1.57
C LEU A 163 -8.15 5.17 3.00
N LYS A 164 -7.97 6.01 4.02
CA LYS A 164 -8.25 5.64 5.41
C LYS A 164 -9.70 5.21 5.60
N GLN A 165 -10.65 5.99 5.10
CA GLN A 165 -12.08 5.67 5.20
C GLN A 165 -12.41 4.34 4.51
N ASP A 166 -11.82 4.09 3.34
CA ASP A 166 -12.01 2.85 2.59
C ASP A 166 -11.40 1.64 3.31
N VAL A 167 -10.25 1.79 3.98
CA VAL A 167 -9.66 0.74 4.83
C VAL A 167 -10.55 0.42 6.04
N VAL A 168 -11.12 1.43 6.69
CA VAL A 168 -12.07 1.24 7.80
C VAL A 168 -13.33 0.52 7.30
N ALA A 169 -13.88 0.94 6.16
CA ALA A 169 -15.05 0.29 5.57
C ALA A 169 -14.75 -1.16 5.16
N PHE A 170 -13.57 -1.42 4.61
CA PHE A 170 -13.13 -2.78 4.29
C PHE A 170 -13.06 -3.66 5.54
N HIS A 171 -12.45 -3.17 6.62
CA HIS A 171 -12.37 -3.88 7.90
C HIS A 171 -13.77 -4.19 8.47
N GLY A 172 -14.67 -3.20 8.49
CA GLY A 172 -16.05 -3.41 8.95
C GLY A 172 -16.84 -4.43 8.11
N ASN A 173 -16.57 -4.51 6.80
CA ASN A 173 -17.16 -5.53 5.95
C ASN A 173 -16.63 -6.93 6.30
N LEU A 174 -15.33 -7.07 6.57
CA LEU A 174 -14.75 -8.35 7.03
C LEU A 174 -15.32 -8.78 8.38
N ASP A 175 -15.41 -7.86 9.34
CA ASP A 175 -15.97 -8.11 10.69
C ASP A 175 -17.43 -8.61 10.62
N THR A 176 -18.16 -8.23 9.58
CA THR A 176 -19.53 -8.67 9.35
C THR A 176 -19.60 -9.98 8.56
N ALA A 177 -18.78 -10.12 7.51
CA ALA A 177 -18.84 -11.26 6.59
C ALA A 177 -18.33 -12.56 7.24
N LEU A 178 -17.23 -12.50 8.01
CA LEU A 178 -16.60 -13.70 8.57
C LEU A 178 -17.52 -14.45 9.54
N PRO A 179 -18.15 -13.81 10.56
CA PRO A 179 -19.05 -14.51 11.46
C PRO A 179 -20.30 -15.07 10.74
N ASN A 180 -20.79 -14.37 9.70
CA ASN A 180 -21.93 -14.85 8.92
C ASN A 180 -21.58 -16.12 8.14
N SER A 181 -20.40 -16.15 7.52
CA SER A 181 -19.88 -17.32 6.83
C SER A 181 -19.60 -18.49 7.79
N ASP A 182 -19.02 -18.21 8.95
CA ASP A 182 -18.76 -19.22 9.99
C ASP A 182 -20.05 -19.90 10.47
N ASN A 183 -21.05 -19.09 10.85
CA ASN A 183 -22.38 -19.59 11.21
C ASN A 183 -23.02 -20.43 10.09
N GLN A 184 -22.81 -20.07 8.83
CA GLN A 184 -23.32 -20.85 7.71
C GLN A 184 -22.62 -22.20 7.57
N LEU A 185 -21.29 -22.24 7.68
CA LEU A 185 -20.53 -23.50 7.66
C LEU A 185 -21.02 -24.43 8.77
N HIS A 186 -21.24 -23.89 9.97
CA HIS A 186 -21.79 -24.63 11.10
C HIS A 186 -23.18 -25.21 10.80
N ASN A 187 -24.10 -24.38 10.28
CA ASN A 187 -25.45 -24.81 9.92
C ASN A 187 -25.44 -25.88 8.82
N GLN A 188 -24.55 -25.77 7.82
CA GLN A 188 -24.40 -26.76 6.76
C GLN A 188 -23.90 -28.10 7.30
N ARG A 189 -22.90 -28.07 8.20
CA ARG A 189 -22.37 -29.25 8.87
C ARG A 189 -23.45 -29.95 9.70
N ASP A 190 -24.21 -29.21 10.49
CA ASP A 190 -25.29 -29.76 11.33
C ASP A 190 -26.43 -30.36 10.49
N SER A 191 -26.74 -29.75 9.35
CA SER A 191 -27.69 -30.29 8.37
C SER A 191 -27.19 -31.62 7.78
N LEU A 192 -25.92 -31.70 7.36
CA LEU A 192 -25.35 -32.94 6.81
C LEU A 192 -25.29 -34.05 7.86
N ASN A 193 -24.92 -33.74 9.10
CA ASN A 193 -24.92 -34.70 10.21
C ASN A 193 -26.33 -35.23 10.50
N SER A 194 -27.34 -34.36 10.45
CA SER A 194 -28.74 -34.75 10.58
C SER A 194 -29.17 -35.68 9.44
N ASP A 195 -28.80 -35.36 8.20
CA ASP A 195 -29.09 -36.19 7.02
C ASP A 195 -28.42 -37.56 7.08
N ILE A 196 -27.14 -37.61 7.48
CA ILE A 196 -26.42 -38.88 7.69
C ILE A 196 -27.15 -39.72 8.73
N SER A 197 -27.48 -39.12 9.89
CA SER A 197 -28.19 -39.82 10.99
C SER A 197 -29.57 -40.32 10.56
N ASN A 198 -30.30 -39.55 9.75
CA ASN A 198 -31.59 -39.96 9.18
C ASN A 198 -31.43 -41.18 8.27
N ARG A 199 -30.46 -41.13 7.35
CA ARG A 199 -30.19 -42.21 6.39
C ARG A 199 -29.68 -43.48 7.06
N GLU A 200 -28.88 -43.36 8.11
CA GLU A 200 -28.42 -44.50 8.91
C GLU A 200 -29.60 -45.20 9.60
N ARG A 201 -30.58 -44.44 10.12
CA ARG A 201 -31.83 -45.00 10.66
C ARG A 201 -32.65 -45.71 9.59
N GLU A 202 -32.82 -45.10 8.42
CA GLU A 202 -33.53 -45.72 7.29
C GLU A 202 -32.87 -47.02 6.81
N ILE A 203 -31.53 -47.07 6.75
CA ILE A 203 -30.78 -48.30 6.45
C ILE A 203 -31.03 -49.36 7.52
N ALA A 204 -31.04 -48.99 8.80
CA ALA A 204 -31.31 -49.93 9.89
C ALA A 204 -32.73 -50.53 9.78
N ASP A 205 -33.73 -49.71 9.44
CA ASP A 205 -35.10 -50.19 9.23
C ASP A 205 -35.25 -51.06 7.98
N LEU A 206 -34.57 -50.71 6.88
CA LEU A 206 -34.51 -51.55 5.67
C LEU A 206 -33.86 -52.91 5.96
N ARG A 207 -32.80 -52.95 6.79
CA ARG A 207 -32.17 -54.21 7.22
C ARG A 207 -33.13 -55.07 8.05
N ARG A 208 -33.89 -54.47 8.97
CA ARG A 208 -34.95 -55.19 9.72
C ARG A 208 -36.00 -55.79 8.78
N GLN A 209 -36.43 -55.05 7.75
CA GLN A 209 -37.37 -55.56 6.75
C GLN A 209 -36.77 -56.70 5.91
N TYR A 210 -35.48 -56.60 5.56
CA TYR A 210 -34.76 -57.66 4.86
C TYR A 210 -34.73 -58.96 5.68
N ASP A 211 -34.40 -58.85 6.97
CA ASP A 211 -34.37 -59.99 7.91
C ASP A 211 -35.75 -60.61 8.08
N GLN A 212 -36.82 -59.81 8.18
CA GLN A 212 -38.20 -60.29 8.19
C GLN A 212 -38.56 -61.10 6.93
N CYS A 213 -38.21 -60.61 5.74
CA CYS A 213 -38.47 -61.35 4.50
C CYS A 213 -37.72 -62.69 4.47
N ARG A 214 -36.53 -62.75 5.06
CA ARG A 214 -35.73 -63.98 5.18
C ARG A 214 -36.35 -64.96 6.17
N ASP A 215 -36.90 -64.48 7.28
CA ASP A 215 -37.57 -65.32 8.27
C ASP A 215 -38.90 -65.87 7.72
N ASP A 216 -39.63 -65.07 6.94
CA ASP A 216 -40.84 -65.50 6.24
C ASP A 216 -40.55 -66.64 5.23
N ASP A 217 -39.45 -66.57 4.49
CA ASP A 217 -39.00 -67.68 3.60
C ASP A 217 -38.81 -68.99 4.38
N ASN A 218 -38.32 -68.93 5.61
CA ASN A 218 -38.11 -70.11 6.45
C ASN A 218 -39.43 -70.69 6.97
N ILE A 219 -40.44 -69.84 7.24
CA ILE A 219 -41.75 -70.27 7.75
C ILE A 219 -42.62 -70.84 6.61
N PHE A 220 -42.57 -70.26 5.42
CA PHE A 220 -43.40 -70.63 4.27
C PHE A 220 -42.71 -71.58 3.29
N SER A 221 -41.62 -72.24 3.69
CA SER A 221 -40.89 -73.22 2.88
C SER A 221 -41.75 -74.40 2.39
N PHE A 222 -42.96 -74.57 2.92
CA PHE A 222 -43.95 -75.55 2.47
C PHE A 222 -44.69 -75.13 1.17
N PHE A 223 -44.75 -73.84 0.84
CA PHE A 223 -45.37 -73.28 -0.38
C PHE A 223 -44.32 -72.79 -1.39
N ALA A 224 -43.21 -73.54 -1.49
CA ALA A 224 -41.87 -73.10 -1.87
C ALA A 224 -41.69 -72.38 -3.22
N GLU A 225 -42.54 -72.59 -4.22
CA GLU A 225 -42.21 -72.16 -5.59
C GLU A 225 -42.76 -70.78 -5.97
N LEU A 226 -43.88 -70.35 -5.37
CA LEU A 226 -44.50 -69.05 -5.68
C LEU A 226 -44.05 -67.93 -4.74
N VAL A 227 -43.85 -68.23 -3.45
CA VAL A 227 -43.52 -67.25 -2.40
C VAL A 227 -42.05 -66.80 -2.48
N THR A 228 -41.16 -67.67 -2.97
CA THR A 228 -39.72 -67.41 -3.03
C THR A 228 -39.33 -66.35 -4.04
N ASN A 229 -39.98 -66.32 -5.22
CA ASN A 229 -39.69 -65.32 -6.25
C ASN A 229 -40.05 -63.89 -5.82
N ASP A 230 -41.19 -63.69 -5.15
CA ASP A 230 -41.61 -62.36 -4.67
C ASP A 230 -40.70 -61.86 -3.54
N ASN A 231 -40.33 -62.73 -2.60
CA ASN A 231 -39.42 -62.38 -1.51
C ASN A 231 -37.98 -62.12 -1.99
N GLU A 232 -37.51 -62.81 -3.03
CA GLU A 232 -36.23 -62.51 -3.66
C GLU A 232 -36.24 -61.14 -4.36
N ASN A 233 -37.29 -60.82 -5.13
CA ASN A 233 -37.44 -59.52 -5.76
C ASN A 233 -37.47 -58.38 -4.72
N ARG A 234 -38.22 -58.56 -3.63
CA ARG A 234 -38.29 -57.58 -2.52
C ARG A 234 -36.93 -57.39 -1.84
N ARG A 235 -36.19 -58.48 -1.57
CA ARG A 235 -34.83 -58.40 -1.01
C ARG A 235 -33.86 -57.68 -1.93
N ASN A 236 -33.93 -57.93 -3.24
CA ASN A 236 -33.10 -57.24 -4.23
C ASN A 236 -33.40 -55.74 -4.29
N ASP A 237 -34.67 -55.34 -4.17
CA ASP A 237 -35.05 -53.93 -4.07
C ASP A 237 -34.54 -53.27 -2.79
N ILE A 238 -34.72 -53.93 -1.63
CA ILE A 238 -34.19 -53.44 -0.34
C ILE A 238 -32.67 -53.25 -0.42
N ASN A 239 -31.94 -54.21 -0.99
CA ASN A 239 -30.49 -54.11 -1.17
C ASN A 239 -30.10 -52.92 -2.06
N ARG A 240 -30.84 -52.69 -3.15
CA ARG A 240 -30.63 -51.51 -4.01
C ARG A 240 -30.85 -50.21 -3.25
N GLN A 241 -31.90 -50.13 -2.43
CA GLN A 241 -32.18 -48.96 -1.59
C GLN A 241 -31.08 -48.73 -0.54
N ILE A 242 -30.62 -49.79 0.13
CA ILE A 242 -29.52 -49.72 1.10
C ILE A 242 -28.26 -49.19 0.42
N GLN A 243 -27.88 -49.73 -0.75
CA GLN A 243 -26.69 -49.29 -1.47
C GLN A 243 -26.80 -47.82 -1.88
N GLY A 244 -27.94 -47.40 -2.45
CA GLY A 244 -28.15 -46.00 -2.84
C GLY A 244 -28.07 -45.04 -1.65
N LYS A 245 -28.56 -45.43 -0.47
CA LYS A 245 -28.43 -44.63 0.76
C LYS A 245 -27.00 -44.62 1.29
N MET A 246 -26.26 -45.73 1.20
CA MET A 246 -24.84 -45.77 1.58
C MET A 246 -23.99 -44.85 0.70
N ASP A 247 -24.23 -44.85 -0.61
CA ASP A 247 -23.52 -43.97 -1.54
C ASP A 247 -23.79 -42.49 -1.20
N GLN A 248 -25.03 -42.16 -0.82
CA GLN A 248 -25.40 -40.82 -0.36
C GLN A 248 -24.73 -40.45 0.97
N ILE A 249 -24.68 -41.37 1.94
CA ILE A 249 -23.93 -41.16 3.20
C ILE A 249 -22.45 -40.90 2.92
N ASN A 250 -21.83 -41.69 2.04
CA ASN A 250 -20.42 -41.51 1.68
C ASN A 250 -20.19 -40.14 1.01
N GLY A 251 -21.10 -39.72 0.12
CA GLY A 251 -21.07 -38.39 -0.48
C GLY A 251 -21.18 -37.28 0.57
N ASN A 252 -22.12 -37.40 1.53
CA ASN A 252 -22.28 -36.44 2.62
C ASN A 252 -21.06 -36.40 3.54
N ARG A 253 -20.44 -37.54 3.85
CA ARG A 253 -19.20 -37.61 4.67
C ARG A 253 -18.03 -36.89 3.98
N GLN A 254 -17.85 -37.08 2.67
CA GLN A 254 -16.84 -36.33 1.92
C GLN A 254 -17.09 -34.82 1.91
N GLN A 255 -18.35 -34.39 1.91
CA GLN A 255 -18.70 -32.98 2.06
C GLN A 255 -18.42 -32.47 3.47
N LEU A 256 -18.70 -33.28 4.50
CA LEU A 256 -18.41 -32.97 5.91
C LEU A 256 -16.90 -32.71 6.11
N ASP A 257 -16.04 -33.62 5.62
CA ASP A 257 -14.58 -33.48 5.73
C ASP A 257 -14.09 -32.16 5.12
N ARG A 258 -14.70 -31.72 4.01
CA ARG A 258 -14.39 -30.44 3.35
C ARG A 258 -14.88 -29.25 4.17
N LEU A 259 -16.07 -29.34 4.76
CA LEU A 259 -16.62 -28.27 5.61
C LEU A 259 -15.81 -28.11 6.89
N GLU A 260 -15.40 -29.20 7.53
CA GLU A 260 -14.54 -29.16 8.73
C GLU A 260 -13.19 -28.50 8.41
N GLY A 261 -12.56 -28.88 7.29
CA GLY A 261 -11.32 -28.22 6.84
C GLY A 261 -11.50 -26.74 6.48
N ASN A 262 -12.70 -26.31 6.10
CA ASN A 262 -13.03 -24.91 5.86
C ASN A 262 -13.33 -24.16 7.17
N GLU A 263 -14.02 -24.78 8.14
CA GLU A 263 -14.30 -24.23 9.47
C GLU A 263 -12.99 -23.99 10.24
N GLU A 264 -12.08 -24.96 10.25
CA GLU A 264 -10.74 -24.79 10.84
C GLU A 264 -9.96 -23.64 10.18
N CYS A 265 -10.02 -23.54 8.85
CA CYS A 265 -9.36 -22.47 8.13
C CYS A 265 -10.00 -21.10 8.44
N MET A 266 -11.33 -21.02 8.50
CA MET A 266 -12.08 -19.81 8.83
C MET A 266 -11.72 -19.33 10.23
N HIS A 267 -11.74 -20.22 11.24
CA HIS A 267 -11.34 -19.88 12.59
C HIS A 267 -9.90 -19.38 12.68
N ARG A 268 -8.97 -20.04 11.97
CA ARG A 268 -7.57 -19.57 11.89
C ARG A 268 -7.47 -18.17 11.25
N ILE A 269 -8.22 -17.91 10.18
CA ILE A 269 -8.24 -16.59 9.52
C ILE A 269 -8.85 -15.53 10.43
N MET A 270 -9.96 -15.83 11.09
CA MET A 270 -10.59 -14.94 12.06
C MET A 270 -9.66 -14.65 13.24
N GLU A 271 -8.95 -15.65 13.75
CA GLU A 271 -7.95 -15.47 14.80
C GLU A 271 -6.77 -14.63 14.33
N LEU A 272 -6.25 -14.86 13.13
CA LEU A 272 -5.21 -14.03 12.53
C LEU A 272 -5.69 -12.58 12.41
N LEU A 273 -6.86 -12.33 11.83
CA LEU A 273 -7.39 -10.98 11.66
C LEU A 273 -7.69 -10.31 13.01
N LYS A 274 -8.14 -11.06 14.02
CA LYS A 274 -8.39 -10.54 15.37
C LYS A 274 -7.10 -10.21 16.13
N ASN A 275 -6.13 -11.10 16.10
CA ASN A 275 -4.81 -10.86 16.71
C ASN A 275 -4.07 -9.72 16.00
N HIS A 276 -4.51 -9.39 14.79
CA HIS A 276 -3.94 -8.38 13.95
C HIS A 276 -4.92 -7.27 13.55
N THR A 277 -5.97 -7.04 14.34
CA THR A 277 -6.82 -5.85 14.21
C THR A 277 -5.97 -4.57 14.30
N SER A 278 -4.88 -4.65 15.06
CA SER A 278 -3.85 -3.62 15.14
C SER A 278 -3.25 -3.24 13.79
N TRP A 279 -3.25 -4.11 12.76
CA TRP A 279 -2.76 -3.73 11.42
C TRP A 279 -3.70 -2.74 10.72
N PHE A 280 -5.02 -2.91 10.86
CA PHE A 280 -5.99 -1.96 10.31
C PHE A 280 -5.95 -0.64 11.09
N ASP A 281 -5.91 -0.71 12.43
CA ASP A 281 -5.80 0.47 13.29
C ASP A 281 -4.48 1.22 13.06
N GLU A 282 -3.36 0.49 12.99
CA GLU A 282 -2.06 1.10 12.69
C GLU A 282 -2.08 1.73 11.30
N THR A 283 -2.60 1.04 10.28
CA THR A 283 -2.70 1.57 8.92
C THR A 283 -3.52 2.86 8.88
N THR A 284 -4.70 2.87 9.50
CA THR A 284 -5.58 4.05 9.54
C THR A 284 -4.98 5.21 10.33
N GLN A 285 -4.28 4.92 11.44
CA GLN A 285 -3.54 5.90 12.21
C GLN A 285 -2.39 6.50 11.38
N LYS A 286 -1.62 5.67 10.67
CA LYS A 286 -0.50 6.13 9.84
C LYS A 286 -0.97 6.97 8.66
N LEU A 287 -2.05 6.57 8.00
CA LEU A 287 -2.70 7.35 6.93
C LEU A 287 -3.21 8.71 7.46
N SER A 288 -3.74 8.75 8.69
CA SER A 288 -4.12 10.02 9.34
C SER A 288 -2.91 10.93 9.60
N GLY A 289 -1.75 10.36 9.95
CA GLY A 289 -0.51 11.10 10.06
C GLY A 289 -0.09 11.74 8.73
N MET A 290 -0.19 10.98 7.62
CA MET A 290 0.12 11.48 6.28
C MET A 290 -0.83 12.60 5.84
N GLU A 291 -2.13 12.42 6.05
CA GLU A 291 -3.17 13.46 5.88
C GLU A 291 -2.81 14.73 6.68
N GLY A 292 -2.46 14.56 7.95
CA GLY A 292 -2.13 15.66 8.86
C GLY A 292 -0.95 16.51 8.38
N ILE A 293 0.09 15.89 7.82
CA ILE A 293 1.24 16.60 7.26
C ILE A 293 0.83 17.44 6.06
N TRP A 294 0.08 16.88 5.13
CA TRP A 294 -0.37 17.63 3.95
C TRP A 294 -1.20 18.85 4.36
N ARG A 295 -2.10 18.70 5.33
CA ARG A 295 -2.84 19.84 5.89
C ARG A 295 -1.94 20.87 6.59
N MET A 296 -0.92 20.41 7.32
CA MET A 296 0.06 21.29 7.95
C MET A 296 0.83 22.08 6.89
N LEU A 297 1.33 21.44 5.83
CA LEU A 297 2.04 22.10 4.73
C LEU A 297 1.15 23.12 4.01
N THR A 298 -0.12 22.78 3.77
CA THR A 298 -1.13 23.69 3.22
C THR A 298 -1.31 24.93 4.11
N SER A 299 -1.47 24.73 5.42
CA SER A 299 -1.61 25.82 6.41
C SER A 299 -0.35 26.69 6.47
N ASP A 300 0.82 26.07 6.51
CA ASP A 300 2.11 26.76 6.57
C ASP A 300 2.36 27.57 5.30
N ALA A 301 2.05 27.03 4.12
CA ALA A 301 2.12 27.75 2.85
C ALA A 301 1.23 29.00 2.82
N THR A 302 0.02 28.94 3.37
CA THR A 302 -0.87 30.12 3.49
C THR A 302 -0.34 31.16 4.49
N ALA A 303 0.11 30.72 5.66
CA ALA A 303 0.71 31.61 6.66
C ALA A 303 1.95 32.30 6.09
N LEU A 304 2.72 31.56 5.31
CA LEU A 304 3.92 32.03 4.66
C LEU A 304 3.63 33.04 3.55
N GLN A 305 2.67 32.75 2.66
CA GLN A 305 2.19 33.70 1.65
C GLN A 305 1.81 35.03 2.29
N THR A 306 1.08 34.98 3.40
CA THR A 306 0.65 36.18 4.14
C THR A 306 1.85 37.00 4.62
N ARG A 307 2.92 36.33 5.10
CA ARG A 307 4.15 36.99 5.55
C ARG A 307 4.94 37.59 4.39
N LEU A 308 5.11 36.86 3.30
CA LEU A 308 5.85 37.31 2.12
C LEU A 308 5.14 38.47 1.41
N LYS A 309 3.81 38.43 1.27
CA LYS A 309 3.00 39.58 0.81
C LYS A 309 3.11 40.79 1.74
N GLY A 310 3.35 40.56 3.03
CA GLY A 310 3.64 41.61 3.98
C GLY A 310 5.00 42.26 3.75
N MET A 311 5.99 41.50 3.28
CA MET A 311 7.31 42.03 2.87
C MET A 311 7.23 42.84 1.58
N GLU A 312 6.37 42.43 0.63
CA GLU A 312 6.17 43.15 -0.64
C GLU A 312 5.74 44.62 -0.43
N LYS A 313 4.97 44.87 0.63
CA LYS A 313 4.40 46.18 0.96
C LYS A 313 5.24 46.99 1.96
N GLU A 314 6.41 46.48 2.33
CA GLU A 314 7.27 47.11 3.34
C GLU A 314 8.25 48.08 2.66
N ASP A 315 7.97 49.38 2.79
CA ASP A 315 8.83 50.44 2.22
C ASP A 315 10.09 50.69 3.07
N ASP A 316 10.10 50.26 4.34
CA ASP A 316 11.24 50.39 5.26
C ASP A 316 12.22 49.22 5.04
N SER A 317 13.41 49.53 4.51
CA SER A 317 14.45 48.54 4.22
C SER A 317 14.89 47.77 5.47
N ASP A 318 14.96 48.41 6.63
CA ASP A 318 15.37 47.75 7.86
C ASP A 318 14.31 46.73 8.31
N MET A 319 13.04 47.06 8.12
CA MET A 319 11.92 46.17 8.43
C MET A 319 11.85 45.00 7.45
N PHE A 320 12.13 45.26 6.17
CA PHE A 320 12.22 44.25 5.14
C PHE A 320 13.34 43.25 5.43
N ASP A 321 14.55 43.72 5.74
CA ASP A 321 15.70 42.88 6.08
C ASP A 321 15.46 42.06 7.35
N LEU A 322 14.85 42.69 8.37
CA LEU A 322 14.49 42.00 9.60
C LEU A 322 13.49 40.86 9.34
N ARG A 323 12.49 41.10 8.48
CA ARG A 323 11.55 40.05 8.07
C ARG A 323 12.25 38.95 7.26
N ALA A 324 13.10 39.28 6.29
CA ALA A 324 13.86 38.31 5.50
C ALA A 324 14.70 37.39 6.39
N ARG A 325 15.45 37.98 7.34
CA ARG A 325 16.26 37.23 8.33
C ARG A 325 15.40 36.37 9.26
N SER A 326 14.18 36.80 9.58
CA SER A 326 13.26 36.03 10.43
C SER A 326 12.67 34.80 9.77
N VAL A 327 12.61 34.80 8.45
CA VAL A 327 12.00 33.74 7.66
C VAL A 327 12.99 32.60 7.44
N ARG A 328 14.28 32.89 7.25
CA ARG A 328 15.35 31.89 6.99
C ARG A 328 15.33 30.69 7.96
N PRO A 329 15.38 30.86 9.29
CA PRO A 329 15.46 29.73 10.23
C PRO A 329 14.26 28.78 10.18
N VAL A 330 13.09 29.28 9.77
CA VAL A 330 11.85 28.49 9.66
C VAL A 330 11.93 27.59 8.44
N TYR A 331 12.40 28.13 7.31
CA TYR A 331 12.53 27.36 6.08
C TYR A 331 13.65 26.34 6.10
N GLU A 332 14.79 26.64 6.72
CA GLU A 332 15.85 25.64 6.92
C GLU A 332 15.35 24.44 7.75
N ALA A 333 14.51 24.71 8.76
CA ALA A 333 13.90 23.66 9.57
C ALA A 333 12.89 22.85 8.76
N LEU A 334 12.05 23.51 7.95
CA LEU A 334 11.09 22.86 7.07
C LEU A 334 11.79 22.01 6.00
N GLU A 335 12.81 22.56 5.34
CA GLU A 335 13.67 21.87 4.38
C GLU A 335 14.26 20.58 4.99
N SER A 336 14.92 20.72 6.15
CA SER A 336 15.53 19.60 6.87
C SER A 336 14.52 18.50 7.22
N ALA A 337 13.29 18.90 7.56
CA ALA A 337 12.22 17.98 7.87
C ALA A 337 11.68 17.26 6.62
N LEU A 338 11.49 17.97 5.52
CA LEU A 338 11.08 17.37 4.24
C LEU A 338 12.14 16.40 3.71
N GLU A 339 13.43 16.73 3.83
CA GLU A 339 14.52 15.84 3.44
C GLU A 339 14.54 14.55 4.28
N ALA A 340 14.26 14.65 5.58
CA ALA A 340 14.14 13.49 6.46
C ALA A 340 12.96 12.59 6.07
N TYR A 341 11.81 13.17 5.71
CA TYR A 341 10.69 12.41 5.17
C TYR A 341 11.04 11.71 3.84
N ILE A 342 11.64 12.44 2.88
CA ILE A 342 12.03 11.89 1.58
C ILE A 342 12.99 10.70 1.76
N SER A 343 13.96 10.84 2.68
CA SER A 343 14.93 9.79 3.01
C SER A 343 14.27 8.56 3.62
N ALA A 344 13.32 8.75 4.54
CA ALA A 344 12.64 7.66 5.23
C ALA A 344 11.63 6.90 4.34
N VAL A 345 10.96 7.58 3.40
CA VAL A 345 10.06 6.92 2.41
C VAL A 345 10.85 6.16 1.34
N ASP A 346 12.07 6.59 1.05
CA ASP A 346 12.94 5.93 0.07
C ASP A 346 14.34 5.66 0.66
N PRO A 347 14.46 4.65 1.54
CA PRO A 347 15.74 4.31 2.16
C PRO A 347 16.79 3.87 1.13
N LYS A 348 16.37 3.50 -0.09
CA LYS A 348 17.32 3.22 -1.17
C LYS A 348 18.10 4.47 -1.58
N ARG A 349 17.59 5.69 -1.38
CA ARG A 349 18.29 6.95 -1.66
C ARG A 349 19.44 7.21 -0.67
N GLN A 350 19.30 6.77 0.58
CA GLN A 350 20.29 6.97 1.65
C GLN A 350 21.61 6.23 1.34
N ASN A 351 21.51 5.04 0.75
CA ASN A 351 22.65 4.29 0.26
C ASN A 351 23.46 4.97 -0.86
N TRP A 352 22.93 6.03 -1.51
CA TRP A 352 23.63 6.72 -2.60
C TRP A 352 24.38 7.96 -2.09
N ALA A 353 23.93 8.56 -0.98
CA ALA A 353 24.65 9.63 -0.31
C ALA A 353 25.90 9.11 0.44
N ASP A 354 25.84 7.87 0.96
CA ASP A 354 26.93 7.24 1.73
C ASP A 354 27.86 6.33 0.90
N GLY A 355 27.75 6.35 -0.43
CA GLY A 355 28.56 5.54 -1.33
C GLY A 355 27.82 4.29 -1.84
N VAL A 356 27.59 4.28 -3.14
CA VAL A 356 26.87 3.27 -3.94
C VAL A 356 27.11 1.82 -3.49
N PRO A 357 26.09 1.07 -3.02
CA PRO A 357 26.17 -0.38 -2.97
C PRO A 357 25.78 -0.95 -4.33
N ALA A 358 26.76 -1.52 -5.03
CA ALA A 358 26.51 -2.34 -6.20
C ALA A 358 25.72 -3.59 -5.80
N ILE A 359 24.44 -3.67 -6.17
CA ILE A 359 23.68 -4.92 -6.06
C ILE A 359 24.27 -5.89 -7.10
N THR A 360 25.00 -6.89 -6.62
CA THR A 360 25.64 -7.91 -7.45
C THR A 360 24.67 -9.07 -7.64
N VAL A 361 24.09 -9.21 -8.84
CA VAL A 361 23.33 -10.40 -9.20
C VAL A 361 24.29 -11.43 -9.78
N ALA A 362 24.74 -12.39 -8.97
CA ALA A 362 25.69 -13.41 -9.39
C ALA A 362 25.01 -14.48 -10.27
N GLY A 363 25.09 -14.34 -11.59
CA GLY A 363 24.79 -15.42 -12.55
C GLY A 363 26.07 -16.11 -13.04
N LYS A 364 26.29 -17.38 -12.70
CA LYS A 364 27.52 -18.11 -13.06
C LYS A 364 27.34 -18.86 -14.39
N LYS A 365 27.86 -18.32 -15.50
CA LYS A 365 28.15 -19.10 -16.72
C LYS A 365 29.48 -18.65 -17.32
N ARG A 366 30.42 -19.58 -17.47
CA ARG A 366 31.78 -19.38 -18.04
C ARG A 366 32.62 -18.26 -17.40
N GLY A 367 32.60 -18.13 -16.06
CA GLY A 367 33.56 -17.30 -15.32
C GLY A 367 33.42 -15.78 -15.49
N THR A 368 32.32 -15.30 -16.07
CA THR A 368 32.02 -13.86 -16.20
C THR A 368 30.89 -13.51 -15.24
N VAL A 369 31.08 -12.47 -14.43
CA VAL A 369 30.08 -11.93 -13.51
C VAL A 369 29.44 -10.72 -14.20
N TYR A 370 28.12 -10.69 -14.26
CA TYR A 370 27.38 -9.57 -14.82
C TYR A 370 26.75 -8.77 -13.69
N THR A 371 26.99 -7.47 -13.67
CA THR A 371 26.29 -6.55 -12.76
C THR A 371 25.23 -5.84 -13.58
N ALA A 372 23.97 -5.93 -13.15
CA ALA A 372 22.87 -5.19 -13.75
C ALA A 372 22.49 -4.04 -12.82
N ALA A 373 22.47 -2.81 -13.34
CA ALA A 373 21.85 -1.68 -12.67
C ALA A 373 20.37 -1.61 -13.10
N TYR A 374 19.47 -1.34 -12.15
CA TYR A 374 18.05 -1.14 -12.41
C TYR A 374 17.80 0.09 -13.29
N PRO A 375 16.66 0.15 -14.02
CA PRO A 375 16.33 1.31 -14.85
C PRO A 375 16.22 2.58 -14.00
N TYR A 376 16.88 3.62 -14.50
CA TYR A 376 16.84 4.97 -13.98
C TYR A 376 15.73 5.75 -14.70
N TYR A 377 14.86 6.44 -13.95
CA TYR A 377 13.88 7.37 -14.49
C TYR A 377 14.38 8.79 -14.28
N HIS A 378 15.14 9.32 -15.25
CA HIS A 378 15.23 10.76 -15.41
C HIS A 378 14.18 11.15 -16.44
N ASP A 379 13.19 11.93 -16.00
CA ASP A 379 12.31 12.72 -16.86
C ASP A 379 11.52 11.94 -17.92
N GLN A 380 10.41 11.32 -17.48
CA GLN A 380 9.24 10.75 -18.20
C GLN A 380 9.31 10.30 -19.69
N THR A 381 10.45 10.09 -20.35
CA THR A 381 10.45 9.91 -21.82
C THR A 381 11.21 8.73 -22.37
N GLN A 382 12.04 8.00 -21.61
CA GLN A 382 12.40 6.59 -21.93
C GLN A 382 13.33 5.96 -20.87
N PRO A 383 13.22 4.64 -20.60
CA PRO A 383 14.15 3.93 -19.72
C PRO A 383 15.51 3.74 -20.41
N VAL A 384 16.59 4.10 -19.73
CA VAL A 384 17.96 3.81 -20.15
C VAL A 384 18.56 2.75 -19.22
N CYS A 385 18.88 1.58 -19.76
CA CYS A 385 19.61 0.54 -19.02
C CYS A 385 21.09 0.58 -19.38
N VAL A 386 21.95 0.57 -18.36
CA VAL A 386 23.40 0.51 -18.49
C VAL A 386 23.86 -0.89 -18.05
N VAL A 387 24.50 -1.62 -18.96
CA VAL A 387 25.08 -2.94 -18.65
C VAL A 387 26.59 -2.87 -18.80
N THR A 388 27.30 -3.16 -17.72
CA THR A 388 28.77 -3.16 -17.70
C THR A 388 29.27 -4.58 -17.41
N PRO A 389 29.85 -5.28 -18.40
CA PRO A 389 30.36 -6.63 -18.17
C PRO A 389 31.69 -6.58 -17.40
N PHE A 390 31.81 -7.39 -16.34
CA PHE A 390 33.07 -7.59 -15.62
C PHE A 390 33.60 -9.02 -15.82
N ARG A 391 34.88 -9.13 -16.19
CA ARG A 391 35.59 -10.41 -16.25
C ARG A 391 36.60 -10.46 -15.11
N SER A 392 36.54 -11.50 -14.28
CA SER A 392 37.52 -11.71 -13.22
C SER A 392 38.93 -11.80 -13.85
N GLY A 393 39.82 -10.85 -13.52
CA GLY A 393 41.23 -10.83 -13.96
C GLY A 393 41.63 -9.79 -15.01
N SER A 394 40.77 -8.82 -15.36
CA SER A 394 41.08 -7.73 -16.31
C SER A 394 41.07 -6.37 -15.61
N LEU A 395 42.14 -5.58 -15.74
CA LEU A 395 42.28 -4.22 -15.16
C LEU A 395 41.76 -3.09 -16.07
N LEU A 396 41.21 -3.41 -17.24
CA LEU A 396 40.65 -2.40 -18.16
C LEU A 396 39.13 -2.55 -18.33
N PRO A 397 38.33 -1.47 -18.20
CA PRO A 397 36.91 -1.50 -18.48
C PRO A 397 36.67 -1.69 -20.00
N ARG A 398 35.68 -2.51 -20.34
CA ARG A 398 35.16 -2.65 -21.71
C ARG A 398 34.07 -1.60 -22.00
N PRO A 399 33.75 -1.35 -23.29
CA PRO A 399 32.74 -0.36 -23.66
C PRO A 399 31.38 -0.64 -23.00
N THR A 400 30.82 0.41 -22.42
CA THR A 400 29.47 0.45 -21.85
C THR A 400 28.44 0.40 -22.96
N TYR A 401 27.45 -0.47 -22.84
CA TYR A 401 26.35 -0.54 -23.80
C TYR A 401 25.11 0.20 -23.25
N LEU A 402 24.59 1.12 -24.04
CA LEU A 402 23.33 1.83 -23.78
C LEU A 402 22.20 1.10 -24.51
N CYS A 403 21.24 0.55 -23.78
CA CYS A 403 20.02 0.00 -24.39
C CYS A 403 18.95 1.10 -24.48
N LYS A 404 18.46 1.35 -25.70
CA LYS A 404 17.46 2.40 -26.00
C LYS A 404 16.02 2.03 -25.65
N SER A 405 15.73 0.75 -25.34
CA SER A 405 14.39 0.31 -24.97
C SER A 405 14.42 -1.04 -24.24
N GLU A 406 13.34 -1.33 -23.50
CA GLU A 406 13.13 -2.59 -22.79
C GLU A 406 13.10 -3.79 -23.75
N ALA A 407 12.53 -3.63 -24.95
CA ALA A 407 12.55 -4.67 -25.99
C ALA A 407 13.98 -5.00 -26.45
N HIS A 408 14.85 -3.99 -26.55
CA HIS A 408 16.27 -4.18 -26.86
C HIS A 408 17.01 -4.90 -25.73
N PHE A 409 16.72 -4.54 -24.48
CA PHE A 409 17.29 -5.21 -23.31
C PHE A 409 16.87 -6.68 -23.23
N VAL A 410 15.59 -6.98 -23.41
CA VAL A 410 15.06 -8.36 -23.41
C VAL A 410 15.63 -9.18 -24.58
N SER A 411 15.76 -8.58 -25.77
CA SER A 411 16.40 -9.22 -26.93
C SER A 411 17.89 -9.52 -26.68
N TYR A 412 18.61 -8.58 -26.07
CA TYR A 412 20.02 -8.73 -25.72
C TYR A 412 20.22 -9.83 -24.67
N ILE A 413 19.39 -9.88 -23.62
CA ILE A 413 19.40 -10.94 -22.60
C ILE A 413 19.06 -12.31 -23.21
N LYS A 414 18.06 -12.39 -24.09
CA LYS A 414 17.72 -13.63 -24.83
C LYS A 414 18.90 -14.14 -25.66
N THR A 415 19.63 -13.23 -26.30
CA THR A 415 20.81 -13.54 -27.12
C THR A 415 22.01 -13.98 -26.27
N LEU A 416 22.24 -13.36 -25.11
CA LEU A 416 23.34 -13.70 -24.19
C LEU A 416 23.11 -15.00 -23.41
N LEU A 417 21.87 -15.28 -23.01
CA LEU A 417 21.55 -16.41 -22.13
C LEU A 417 21.08 -17.66 -22.87
N GLY A 418 20.66 -17.54 -24.14
CA GLY A 418 20.32 -18.69 -24.99
C GLY A 418 19.08 -19.47 -24.55
N TYR A 419 18.13 -18.84 -23.84
CA TYR A 419 16.88 -19.47 -23.40
C TYR A 419 15.66 -18.61 -23.75
N SER A 420 14.68 -19.20 -24.44
CA SER A 420 13.42 -18.56 -24.82
C SER A 420 12.30 -18.70 -23.77
N ARG A 421 12.41 -19.61 -22.80
CA ARG A 421 11.30 -19.96 -21.89
C ARG A 421 11.14 -19.10 -20.62
N GLN A 422 12.18 -18.43 -20.12
CA GLN A 422 12.07 -17.61 -18.89
C GLN A 422 11.72 -16.13 -19.14
N ALA A 423 11.82 -15.63 -20.38
CA ALA A 423 11.47 -14.24 -20.69
C ALA A 423 9.95 -14.00 -20.80
N ASN A 424 9.14 -15.06 -20.89
CA ASN A 424 7.68 -14.94 -20.98
C ASN A 424 7.00 -14.68 -19.63
N PHE A 425 7.72 -14.84 -18.51
CA PHE A 425 7.20 -14.53 -17.18
C PHE A 425 6.86 -13.04 -17.01
N TRP A 426 7.49 -12.16 -17.80
CA TRP A 426 7.31 -10.71 -17.74
C TRP A 426 6.21 -10.15 -18.65
N ARG A 427 5.49 -11.01 -19.41
CA ARG A 427 4.45 -10.58 -20.36
C ARG A 427 3.02 -10.91 -19.95
N GLN A 428 2.79 -11.66 -18.88
CA GLN A 428 1.43 -12.00 -18.44
C GLN A 428 0.88 -10.92 -17.50
N GLY A 429 0.36 -9.87 -18.11
CA GLY A 429 -0.34 -8.78 -17.41
C GLY A 429 -1.21 -7.91 -18.32
N ARG A 430 -1.59 -8.39 -19.52
CA ARG A 430 -2.61 -7.74 -20.36
C ARG A 430 -3.44 -8.79 -21.10
N SER A 431 -4.76 -8.67 -20.94
CA SER A 431 -5.77 -9.38 -21.71
C SER A 431 -5.70 -8.98 -23.20
N PRO A 432 -5.87 -9.90 -24.17
CA PRO A 432 -5.97 -9.55 -25.58
C PRO A 432 -7.44 -9.58 -26.04
N GLU A 433 -7.98 -8.47 -26.52
CA GLU A 433 -9.00 -8.47 -27.59
C GLU A 433 -9.32 -7.05 -28.09
N ALA A 434 -8.96 -6.75 -29.33
CA ALA A 434 -9.84 -6.21 -30.37
C ALA A 434 -9.13 -6.33 -31.72
N LYS A 435 -9.79 -7.02 -32.65
CA LYS A 435 -9.32 -7.31 -34.01
C LYS A 435 -9.39 -6.06 -34.88
N GLU A 436 -8.34 -5.80 -35.65
CA GLU A 436 -8.41 -4.97 -36.86
C GLU A 436 -9.15 -5.75 -37.95
N GLU A 437 -10.24 -5.18 -38.46
CA GLU A 437 -10.81 -5.52 -39.76
C GLU A 437 -10.03 -4.75 -40.83
N THR A 438 -9.47 -5.48 -41.79
CA THR A 438 -8.92 -4.93 -43.03
C THR A 438 -9.94 -5.13 -44.14
N GLU A 439 -10.41 -4.03 -44.71
CA GLU A 439 -11.17 -3.99 -45.98
C GLU A 439 -10.29 -4.42 -47.17
N VAL A 440 -10.93 -5.11 -48.13
CA VAL A 440 -10.61 -5.08 -49.57
C VAL A 440 -11.80 -4.47 -50.28
#